data_AF-A0A660Y988-F1
#
_entry.id   AF-A0A660Y988-F1
#
_cell.length_a   1.000
_cell.length_b   1.000
_cell.length_c   1.000
_cell.angle_alpha   90.00
_cell.angle_beta   90.00
_cell.angle_gamma   90.00
#
_symmetry.space_group_name_H-M   'P 1'
#
loop_
_entity.id
_entity.type
_entity.pdbx_description
1 polymer ?
#
loop_
_entity_poly.entity_id
_entity_poly.type
_entity_poly.pdbx_seq_one_letter_code
_entity_poly.pdbx_strand_id
1 'polypeptide(L)'
;MRNKWLILALVFSVMVNAAAIGTIGFHWWKVRRIARPLPPPGGPMRGLMHRALSLNPTQMLKLDAHRKQMTEEIERNKKGLVENRIRLMQLLRSSEPDSAEVEAALQEMGAFQMAIQRTVFFNLLQMKRELTPEQQEKLLRMMARRPGWDGMGPEFGHGPKPGRFGPGRKRMGE
;
A
#
# COMPACT_ATOMS: atom_id res chain seq x y z
N MET A 1 -6.74 6.29 56.94
CA MET A 1 -5.80 6.95 56.01
C MET A 1 -5.10 5.96 55.06
N ARG A 2 -4.57 4.83 55.55
CA ARG A 2 -3.79 3.83 54.78
C ARG A 2 -4.52 3.18 53.58
N ASN A 3 -5.84 2.97 53.67
CA ASN A 3 -6.61 2.27 52.64
C ASN A 3 -6.88 3.15 51.40
N LYS A 4 -6.95 4.48 51.55
CA LYS A 4 -7.18 5.41 50.43
C LYS A 4 -5.98 5.45 49.49
N TRP A 5 -4.77 5.39 50.04
CA TRP A 5 -3.52 5.33 49.27
C TRP A 5 -3.34 4.00 48.56
N LEU A 6 -3.73 2.88 49.18
CA LEU A 6 -3.72 1.56 48.53
C LEU A 6 -4.71 1.51 47.35
N ILE A 7 -5.91 2.08 47.51
CA ILE A 7 -6.89 2.19 46.42
C ILE A 7 -6.34 3.09 45.30
N LEU A 8 -5.71 4.22 45.64
CA LEU A 8 -5.12 5.12 44.65
C LEU A 8 -4.00 4.43 43.84
N ALA A 9 -3.12 3.69 44.51
CA ALA A 9 -2.03 2.94 43.88
C ALA A 9 -2.57 1.80 42.99
N LEU A 10 -3.64 1.13 43.40
CA LEU A 10 -4.30 0.10 42.62
C LEU A 10 -4.91 0.68 41.33
N VAL A 11 -5.66 1.77 41.44
CA VAL A 11 -6.28 2.45 40.28
C VAL A 11 -5.21 2.93 39.30
N PHE A 12 -4.11 3.49 39.80
CA PHE A 12 -2.98 3.92 38.98
C PHE A 12 -2.34 2.75 38.22
N SER A 13 -2.10 1.62 38.90
CA SER A 13 -1.53 0.41 38.28
C SER A 13 -2.43 -0.15 37.16
N VAL A 14 -3.75 -0.14 37.38
CA VAL A 14 -4.72 -0.60 36.36
C VAL A 14 -4.72 0.33 35.15
N MET A 15 -4.68 1.65 35.35
CA MET A 15 -4.60 2.61 34.24
C MET A 15 -3.34 2.44 33.39
N VAL A 16 -2.19 2.24 34.03
CA VAL A 16 -0.91 2.04 33.31
C VAL A 16 -0.96 0.75 32.47
N ASN A 17 -1.48 -0.35 33.04
CA ASN A 17 -1.61 -1.61 32.29
C ASN A 17 -2.63 -1.52 31.15
N ALA A 18 -3.77 -0.86 31.37
CA ALA A 18 -4.78 -0.65 30.34
C ALA A 18 -4.24 0.21 29.18
N ALA A 19 -3.47 1.25 29.49
CA ALA A 19 -2.81 2.09 28.48
C ALA A 19 -1.75 1.30 27.69
N ALA A 20 -0.97 0.44 28.36
CA ALA A 20 0.02 -0.42 27.70
C ALA A 20 -0.65 -1.42 26.73
N ILE A 21 -1.71 -2.11 27.17
CA ILE A 21 -2.47 -3.05 26.33
C ILE A 21 -3.14 -2.33 25.16
N GLY A 22 -3.75 -1.16 25.40
CA GLY A 22 -4.37 -0.36 24.34
C GLY A 22 -3.36 0.10 23.29
N THR A 23 -2.18 0.54 23.71
CA THR A 23 -1.11 1.01 22.81
C THR A 23 -0.55 -0.14 21.98
N ILE A 24 -0.23 -1.28 22.60
CA ILE A 24 0.28 -2.46 21.90
C ILE A 24 -0.79 -3.01 20.94
N GLY A 25 -2.04 -3.13 21.40
CA GLY A 25 -3.16 -3.61 20.59
C GLY A 25 -3.44 -2.71 19.37
N PHE A 26 -3.43 -1.40 19.57
CA PHE A 26 -3.59 -0.42 18.49
C PHE A 26 -2.42 -0.49 17.50
N HIS A 27 -1.18 -0.63 18.00
CA HIS A 27 0.00 -0.75 17.15
C HIS A 27 -0.02 -2.05 16.33
N TRP A 28 -0.42 -3.17 16.93
CA TRP A 28 -0.53 -4.46 16.25
C TRP A 28 -1.65 -4.48 15.21
N TRP A 29 -2.80 -3.87 15.53
CA TRP A 29 -3.92 -3.70 14.59
C TRP A 29 -3.58 -2.77 13.43
N LYS A 30 -2.90 -1.65 13.70
CA LYS A 30 -2.45 -0.69 12.68
C LYS A 30 -1.37 -1.30 11.78
N VAL A 31 -0.40 -2.02 12.34
CA VAL A 31 0.61 -2.76 11.57
C VAL A 31 -0.04 -3.83 10.71
N ARG A 32 -1.03 -4.60 11.21
CA ARG A 32 -1.78 -5.58 10.39
C ARG A 32 -2.62 -4.95 9.27
N ARG A 33 -3.10 -3.72 9.43
CA ARG A 33 -3.83 -3.00 8.36
C ARG A 33 -2.90 -2.35 7.32
N ILE A 34 -1.74 -1.87 7.73
CA ILE A 34 -0.74 -1.26 6.84
C ILE A 34 0.07 -2.35 6.12
N ALA A 35 0.41 -3.42 6.82
CA ALA A 35 0.99 -4.64 6.27
C ALA A 35 -0.11 -5.60 5.81
N ARG A 36 -1.03 -5.10 4.96
CA ARG A 36 -1.77 -6.06 4.12
C ARG A 36 -0.72 -6.73 3.25
N PRO A 37 -0.47 -8.04 3.42
CA PRO A 37 0.43 -8.73 2.50
C PRO A 37 -0.10 -8.47 1.10
N LEU A 38 0.80 -8.21 0.15
CA LEU A 38 0.37 -8.22 -1.24
C LEU A 38 -0.38 -9.53 -1.49
N PRO A 39 -1.50 -9.48 -2.23
CA PRO A 39 -2.16 -10.71 -2.62
C PRO A 39 -1.11 -11.64 -3.24
N PRO A 40 -1.12 -12.93 -2.88
CA PRO A 40 -0.08 -13.87 -3.27
C PRO A 40 0.16 -13.81 -4.79
N PRO A 41 1.39 -14.07 -5.25
CA PRO A 41 1.70 -14.10 -6.67
C PRO A 41 0.91 -15.23 -7.35
N GLY A 42 -0.30 -14.92 -7.83
CA GLY A 42 -1.22 -15.91 -8.38
C GLY A 42 -2.67 -15.85 -7.93
N GLY A 43 -3.09 -14.83 -7.18
CA GLY A 43 -4.51 -14.60 -6.88
C GLY A 43 -5.42 -14.58 -8.13
N PRO A 44 -6.76 -14.57 -7.97
CA PRO A 44 -7.75 -14.74 -9.05
C PRO A 44 -7.52 -13.86 -10.28
N MET A 45 -6.85 -12.72 -10.10
CA MET A 45 -6.43 -11.81 -11.16
C MET A 45 -5.40 -12.40 -12.15
N ARG A 46 -4.52 -13.33 -11.72
CA ARG A 46 -3.58 -14.08 -12.59
C ARG A 46 -4.36 -14.96 -13.57
N GLY A 47 -5.23 -15.82 -13.03
CA GLY A 47 -6.10 -16.67 -13.85
C GLY A 47 -7.00 -15.87 -14.78
N LEU A 48 -7.50 -14.72 -14.32
CA LEU A 48 -8.31 -13.80 -15.12
C LEU A 48 -7.52 -13.24 -16.32
N MET A 49 -6.26 -12.82 -16.11
CA MET A 49 -5.44 -12.26 -17.19
C MET A 49 -5.01 -13.33 -18.21
N HIS A 50 -4.63 -14.53 -17.76
CA HIS A 50 -4.30 -15.64 -18.66
C HIS A 50 -5.48 -16.01 -19.56
N ARG A 51 -6.68 -16.15 -18.96
CA ARG A 51 -7.92 -16.44 -19.69
C ARG A 51 -8.33 -15.29 -20.60
N ALA A 52 -8.19 -14.05 -20.13
CA ALA A 52 -8.56 -12.89 -20.91
C ALA A 52 -7.66 -12.73 -22.14
N LEU A 53 -6.35 -12.98 -22.05
CA LEU A 53 -5.44 -12.82 -23.19
C LEU A 53 -5.27 -14.09 -24.04
N SER A 54 -5.92 -15.20 -23.67
CA SER A 54 -5.78 -16.49 -24.35
C SER A 54 -4.31 -16.87 -24.56
N LEU A 55 -3.51 -16.77 -23.51
CA LEU A 55 -2.06 -17.01 -23.57
C LEU A 55 -1.77 -18.49 -23.84
N ASN A 56 -0.80 -18.75 -24.73
CA ASN A 56 -0.29 -20.11 -24.92
C ASN A 56 0.69 -20.51 -23.78
N PRO A 57 1.00 -21.80 -23.59
CA PRO A 57 1.87 -22.26 -22.50
C PRO A 57 3.25 -21.59 -22.48
N THR A 58 3.85 -21.37 -23.65
CA THR A 58 5.16 -20.71 -23.78
C THR A 58 5.10 -19.25 -23.33
N GLN A 59 4.08 -18.50 -23.74
CA GLN A 59 3.83 -17.13 -23.29
C GLN A 59 3.61 -17.09 -21.78
N MET A 60 2.83 -18.03 -21.23
CA MET A 60 2.58 -18.10 -19.79
C MET A 60 3.88 -18.24 -18.98
N LEU A 61 4.76 -19.16 -19.37
CA LEU A 61 6.03 -19.40 -18.68
C LEU A 61 6.92 -18.15 -18.67
N LYS A 62 7.05 -17.46 -19.81
CA LYS A 62 7.85 -16.24 -19.91
C LYS A 62 7.26 -15.12 -19.06
N LEU A 63 5.95 -14.89 -19.16
CA LEU A 63 5.27 -13.83 -18.41
C LEU A 63 5.29 -14.09 -16.90
N ASP A 64 5.24 -15.35 -16.48
CA ASP A 64 5.36 -15.72 -15.06
C ASP A 64 6.76 -15.45 -14.51
N ALA A 65 7.80 -15.73 -15.29
CA ALA A 65 9.19 -15.41 -14.90
C ALA A 65 9.38 -13.89 -14.71
N HIS A 66 8.93 -13.08 -15.68
CA HIS A 66 8.98 -11.63 -15.58
C HIS A 66 8.19 -11.09 -14.37
N ARG A 67 7.00 -11.65 -14.14
CA ARG A 67 6.18 -11.28 -12.99
C ARG A 67 6.85 -11.58 -11.66
N LYS A 68 7.51 -12.74 -11.53
CA LYS A 68 8.20 -13.11 -10.29
C LYS A 68 9.28 -12.08 -9.97
N GLN A 69 10.12 -11.76 -10.95
CA GLN A 69 11.16 -10.74 -10.80
C GLN A 69 10.56 -9.36 -10.44
N MET A 70 9.53 -8.92 -11.16
CA MET A 70 8.82 -7.67 -10.89
C MET A 70 8.29 -7.63 -9.45
N THR A 71 7.68 -8.73 -8.98
CA THR A 71 7.11 -8.82 -7.64
C THR A 71 8.21 -8.67 -6.58
N GLU A 72 9.33 -9.37 -6.74
CA GLU A 72 10.45 -9.28 -5.81
C GLU A 72 11.06 -7.88 -5.75
N GLU A 73 11.23 -7.22 -6.90
CA GLU A 73 11.70 -5.83 -6.97
C GLU A 73 10.74 -4.84 -6.29
N ILE A 74 9.44 -4.98 -6.55
CA ILE A 74 8.42 -4.14 -5.92
C ILE A 74 8.41 -4.33 -4.40
N GLU A 75 8.49 -5.57 -3.93
CA GLU A 75 8.50 -5.85 -2.49
C GLU A 75 9.74 -5.27 -1.79
N ARG A 76 10.92 -5.35 -2.42
CA ARG A 76 12.13 -4.71 -1.88
C ARG A 76 11.94 -3.20 -1.74
N ASN A 77 11.47 -2.52 -2.79
CA ASN A 77 11.26 -1.07 -2.74
C ASN A 77 10.14 -0.66 -1.75
N LYS A 78 9.10 -1.49 -1.60
CA LYS A 78 8.04 -1.24 -0.61
C LYS A 78 8.53 -1.29 0.83
N LYS A 79 9.49 -2.17 1.15
CA LYS A 79 10.12 -2.18 2.49
C LYS A 79 10.80 -0.85 2.77
N GLY A 80 11.58 -0.34 1.82
CA GLY A 80 12.23 0.98 1.92
C GLY A 80 11.23 2.14 2.11
N LEU A 81 10.06 2.09 1.45
CA LEU A 81 8.98 3.06 1.69
C LEU A 81 8.41 2.99 3.12
N VAL A 82 8.25 1.79 3.66
CA VAL A 82 7.73 1.60 5.02
C VAL A 82 8.75 2.10 6.05
N GLU A 83 10.03 1.79 5.86
CA GLU A 83 11.12 2.25 6.71
C GLU A 83 11.20 3.79 6.73
N ASN A 84 11.16 4.43 5.56
CA ASN A 84 11.15 5.89 5.47
C ASN A 84 9.90 6.54 6.09
N ARG A 85 8.72 5.91 5.96
CA ARG A 85 7.51 6.38 6.67
C ARG A 85 7.66 6.29 8.18
N ILE A 86 8.27 5.21 8.69
CA ILE A 86 8.52 5.07 10.13
C ILE A 86 9.49 6.17 10.59
N ARG A 87 10.59 6.39 9.85
CA ARG A 87 11.59 7.43 10.13
C ARG A 87 10.97 8.83 10.19
N LEU A 88 10.17 9.19 9.18
CA LEU A 88 9.46 10.48 9.15
C LEU A 88 8.49 10.64 10.33
N MET A 89 7.79 9.56 10.74
CA MET A 89 6.92 9.60 11.92
C MET A 89 7.69 9.72 13.24
N GLN A 90 8.92 9.22 13.31
CA GLN A 90 9.79 9.40 14.47
C GLN A 90 10.30 10.84 14.54
N LEU A 91 10.76 11.39 13.43
CA LEU A 91 11.17 12.79 13.32
C LEU A 91 10.05 13.75 13.73
N LEU A 92 8.83 13.51 13.27
CA LEU A 92 7.66 14.32 13.61
C LEU A 92 7.31 14.30 15.12
N ARG A 93 7.77 13.29 15.87
CA ARG A 93 7.57 13.19 17.32
C ARG A 93 8.68 13.89 18.12
N SER A 94 9.78 14.27 17.49
CA SER A 94 10.85 15.05 18.13
C SER A 94 10.34 16.47 18.42
N SER A 95 10.78 17.05 19.54
CA SER A 95 10.51 18.46 19.85
C SER A 95 11.19 19.41 18.86
N GLU A 96 12.34 18.99 18.32
CA GLU A 96 13.09 19.70 17.29
C GLU A 96 13.53 18.67 16.23
N PRO A 97 12.75 18.46 15.16
CA PRO A 97 13.14 17.57 14.07
C PRO A 97 14.30 18.14 13.27
N ASP A 98 15.30 17.31 12.97
CA ASP A 98 16.39 17.67 12.05
C ASP A 98 15.83 17.78 10.62
N SER A 99 15.87 18.99 10.05
CA SER A 99 15.38 19.28 8.71
C SER A 99 16.16 18.57 7.62
N ALA A 100 17.47 18.36 7.80
CA ALA A 100 18.29 17.60 6.85
C ALA A 100 17.89 16.12 6.86
N GLU A 101 17.57 15.57 8.03
CA GLU A 101 17.12 14.19 8.14
C GLU A 101 15.72 13.97 7.53
N VAL A 102 14.81 14.93 7.71
CA VAL A 102 13.49 14.92 7.07
C VAL A 102 13.64 14.93 5.55
N GLU A 103 14.47 15.84 5.00
CA GLU A 103 14.67 15.96 3.56
C GLU A 103 15.28 14.69 2.97
N ALA A 104 16.30 14.11 3.63
CA ALA A 104 16.89 12.84 3.20
C ALA A 104 15.85 11.72 3.15
N ALA A 105 15.00 11.58 4.18
CA ALA A 105 13.97 10.55 4.22
C ALA A 105 12.88 10.75 3.14
N LEU A 106 12.53 11.99 2.81
CA LEU A 106 11.61 12.31 1.72
C LEU A 106 12.21 11.97 0.34
N GLN A 107 13.49 12.30 0.12
CA GLN A 107 14.20 11.98 -1.13
C GLN A 107 14.33 10.48 -1.34
N GLU A 108 14.72 9.72 -0.32
CA GLU A 108 14.78 8.26 -0.37
C GLU A 108 13.40 7.66 -0.67
N MET A 109 12.34 8.17 -0.02
CA MET A 109 10.97 7.74 -0.30
C MET A 109 10.58 8.00 -1.77
N GLY A 110 10.94 9.17 -2.32
CA GLY A 110 10.73 9.50 -3.73
C GLY A 110 11.47 8.54 -4.68
N ALA A 111 12.72 8.19 -4.35
CA ALA A 111 13.53 7.24 -5.13
C ALA A 111 12.88 5.84 -5.17
N PHE A 112 12.40 5.33 -4.03
CA PHE A 112 11.69 4.05 -3.96
C PHE A 112 10.37 4.08 -4.74
N GLN A 113 9.61 5.17 -4.69
CA GLN A 113 8.38 5.33 -5.48
C GLN A 113 8.66 5.29 -6.97
N MET A 114 9.67 6.03 -7.44
CA MET A 114 10.09 6.02 -8.84
C MET A 114 10.58 4.63 -9.28
N ALA A 115 11.33 3.92 -8.43
CA ALA A 115 11.79 2.58 -8.73
C ALA A 115 10.62 1.62 -8.98
N ILE A 116 9.58 1.66 -8.13
CA ILE A 116 8.35 0.86 -8.32
C ILE A 116 7.68 1.20 -9.65
N GLN A 117 7.50 2.49 -9.95
CA GLN A 117 6.85 2.93 -11.20
C GLN A 117 7.63 2.46 -12.43
N ARG A 118 8.96 2.58 -12.42
CA ARG A 118 9.85 2.09 -13.49
C ARG A 118 9.72 0.58 -13.65
N THR A 119 9.81 -0.20 -12.58
CA THR A 119 9.67 -1.66 -12.61
C THR A 119 8.32 -2.07 -13.22
N VAL A 120 7.22 -1.42 -12.85
CA VAL A 120 5.90 -1.69 -13.45
C VAL A 120 5.88 -1.37 -14.94
N PHE A 121 6.35 -0.18 -15.34
CA PHE A 121 6.36 0.24 -16.74
C PHE A 121 7.21 -0.68 -17.63
N PHE A 122 8.43 -0.97 -17.21
CA PHE A 122 9.32 -1.85 -17.98
C PHE A 122 8.82 -3.29 -18.02
N ASN A 123 8.20 -3.79 -16.94
CA ASN A 123 7.54 -5.09 -16.98
C ASN A 123 6.39 -5.10 -18.00
N LEU A 124 5.55 -4.06 -18.05
CA LEU A 124 4.50 -3.95 -19.08
C LEU A 124 5.06 -3.91 -20.50
N LEU A 125 6.19 -3.23 -20.72
CA LEU A 125 6.88 -3.25 -22.02
C LEU A 125 7.36 -4.65 -22.39
N GLN A 126 7.95 -5.39 -21.44
CA GLN A 126 8.37 -6.78 -21.67
C GLN A 126 7.16 -7.68 -21.96
N MET A 127 6.07 -7.53 -21.21
CA MET A 127 4.83 -8.26 -21.48
C MET A 127 4.34 -8.02 -22.90
N LYS A 128 4.29 -6.76 -23.37
CA LYS A 128 3.86 -6.45 -24.73
C LYS A 128 4.68 -7.16 -25.81
N ARG A 129 6.00 -7.32 -25.62
CA ARG A 129 6.89 -8.00 -26.58
C ARG A 129 6.57 -9.49 -26.75
N GLU A 130 6.00 -10.12 -25.74
CA GLU A 130 5.63 -11.54 -25.76
C GLU A 130 4.20 -11.79 -26.28
N LEU A 131 3.42 -10.73 -26.52
CA LEU A 131 2.03 -10.79 -26.96
C LEU A 131 1.89 -10.52 -28.45
N THR A 132 0.94 -11.19 -29.09
CA THR A 132 0.53 -10.85 -30.48
C THR A 132 -0.12 -9.46 -30.53
N PRO A 133 -0.21 -8.82 -31.70
CA PRO A 133 -0.87 -7.52 -31.84
C PRO A 133 -2.30 -7.50 -31.27
N GLU A 134 -3.08 -8.56 -31.49
CA GLU A 134 -4.46 -8.69 -31.00
C GLU A 134 -4.50 -8.80 -29.48
N GLN A 135 -3.57 -9.58 -28.90
CA GLN A 135 -3.42 -9.71 -27.46
C GLN A 135 -2.98 -8.38 -26.81
N GLN A 136 -2.08 -7.63 -27.46
CA GLN A 136 -1.64 -6.32 -26.98
C GLN A 136 -2.80 -5.31 -26.96
N GLU A 137 -3.63 -5.29 -28.01
CA GLU A 137 -4.80 -4.41 -28.07
C GLU A 137 -5.82 -4.78 -26.98
N LYS A 138 -6.05 -6.09 -26.77
CA LYS A 138 -6.92 -6.57 -25.69
C LYS A 138 -6.38 -6.18 -24.32
N LEU A 139 -5.07 -6.30 -24.11
CA LEU A 139 -4.40 -5.84 -22.89
C LEU A 139 -4.64 -4.34 -22.67
N LEU A 140 -4.38 -3.50 -23.67
CA LEU A 140 -4.58 -2.04 -23.58
C LEU A 140 -6.03 -1.67 -23.26
N ARG A 141 -7.01 -2.33 -23.88
CA ARG A 141 -8.43 -2.14 -23.55
C ARG A 141 -8.77 -2.54 -22.11
N MET A 142 -8.20 -3.62 -21.59
CA MET A 142 -8.38 -4.01 -20.20
C MET A 142 -7.76 -2.98 -19.24
N MET A 143 -6.62 -2.40 -19.60
CA MET A 143 -5.95 -1.37 -18.81
C MET A 143 -6.77 -0.09 -18.76
N ALA A 144 -7.23 0.41 -19.90
CA ALA A 144 -8.04 1.64 -20.00
C ALA A 144 -9.41 1.55 -19.31
N ARG A 145 -9.92 0.33 -19.05
CA ARG A 145 -11.18 0.11 -18.33
C ARG A 145 -10.99 0.02 -16.82
N ARG A 146 -9.74 0.04 -16.33
CA ARG A 146 -9.45 -0.10 -14.91
C ARG A 146 -9.28 1.28 -14.29
N PRO A 147 -10.17 1.69 -13.38
CA PRO A 147 -10.00 2.94 -12.63
C PRO A 147 -8.64 2.92 -11.93
N GLY A 148 -7.85 3.98 -12.11
CA GLY A 148 -6.50 4.11 -11.54
C GLY A 148 -5.35 3.67 -12.46
N TRP A 149 -5.62 3.17 -13.68
CA TRP A 149 -4.56 2.93 -14.68
C TRP A 149 -4.29 4.16 -15.56
N ASP A 150 -5.30 4.99 -15.78
CA ASP A 150 -5.26 6.23 -16.58
C ASP A 150 -4.28 7.27 -16.02
N GLY A 151 -3.85 7.08 -14.76
CA GLY A 151 -2.74 7.78 -14.14
C GLY A 151 -1.78 6.78 -13.53
N MET A 152 -0.55 6.70 -14.05
CA MET A 152 0.63 6.17 -13.35
C MET A 152 0.97 7.06 -12.14
N GLY A 153 0.02 7.21 -11.21
CA GLY A 153 0.20 7.85 -9.92
C GLY A 153 0.51 6.81 -8.85
N PRO A 154 1.19 7.18 -7.77
CA PRO A 154 1.38 6.29 -6.65
C PRO A 154 0.02 6.06 -5.99
N GLU A 155 -0.60 4.89 -6.23
CA GLU A 155 -1.73 4.41 -5.42
C GLU A 155 -1.23 4.08 -4.00
N PHE A 156 -0.98 5.12 -3.22
CA PHE A 156 -0.99 5.10 -1.77
C PHE A 156 -2.07 6.05 -1.26
N GLY A 157 -3.28 5.87 -1.79
CA GLY A 157 -4.48 6.45 -1.23
C GLY A 157 -5.59 5.45 -1.42
N HIS A 158 -6.09 4.84 -0.34
CA HIS A 158 -7.46 4.36 -0.34
C HIS A 158 -8.34 5.60 -0.51
N GLY A 159 -8.58 6.00 -1.76
CA GLY A 159 -9.68 6.91 -2.08
C GLY A 159 -10.98 6.28 -1.54
N PRO A 160 -11.89 7.09 -0.99
CA PRO A 160 -13.12 6.56 -0.44
C PRO A 160 -13.87 5.80 -1.54
N LYS A 161 -14.31 4.58 -1.22
CA LYS A 161 -15.23 3.83 -2.08
C LYS A 161 -16.41 4.75 -2.42
N PRO A 162 -16.76 4.97 -3.70
CA PRO A 162 -17.96 5.73 -4.03
C PRO A 162 -19.16 4.91 -3.56
N GLY A 163 -19.90 5.44 -2.60
CA GLY A 163 -21.17 4.86 -2.17
C GLY A 163 -21.28 4.61 -0.67
N ARG A 164 -21.28 5.67 0.14
CA ARG A 164 -22.15 5.78 1.33
C ARG A 164 -22.16 7.21 1.90
N PHE A 165 -22.47 8.22 1.08
CA PHE A 165 -22.97 9.48 1.64
C PHE A 165 -24.49 9.36 1.74
N GLY A 166 -25.00 9.39 2.97
CA GLY A 166 -26.43 9.41 3.28
C GLY A 166 -27.12 10.64 2.69
N PRO A 167 -28.47 10.65 2.67
CA PRO A 167 -29.23 11.63 1.93
C PRO A 167 -28.95 13.05 2.42
N GLY A 168 -28.59 13.93 1.48
CA GLY A 168 -28.27 15.31 1.72
C GLY A 168 -29.41 16.08 2.37
N ARG A 169 -29.06 16.88 3.39
CA ARG A 169 -29.91 17.97 3.87
C ARG A 169 -30.14 18.94 2.70
N LYS A 170 -31.39 19.03 2.26
CA LYS A 170 -31.89 20.14 1.45
C LYS A 170 -31.54 21.44 2.20
N ARG A 171 -30.81 22.34 1.55
CA ARG A 171 -30.80 23.75 1.95
C ARG A 171 -32.21 24.29 1.64
N MET A 172 -33.02 24.48 2.68
CA MET A 172 -34.13 25.43 2.62
C MET A 172 -33.53 26.83 2.58
N GLY A 173 -34.10 27.67 1.72
CA GLY A 173 -33.63 29.03 1.49
C GLY A 173 -33.86 29.97 2.66
N GLU A 174 -33.13 31.07 2.60
CA GLU A 174 -33.48 32.45 2.97
C GLU A 174 -32.52 33.35 2.19
#